data_AF-A0AAX6N2M4-F1
#
_entry.id   AF-A0AAX6N2M4-F1
#
_cell.length_a   1.000
_cell.length_b   1.000
_cell.length_c   1.000
_cell.angle_alpha   90.00
_cell.angle_beta   90.00
_cell.angle_gamma   90.00
#
_symmetry.space_group_name_H-M   'P 1'
#
loop_
_entity.id
_entity.type
_entity.pdbx_description
1 polymer ?
#
loop_
_entity_poly.entity_id
_entity_poly.type
_entity_poly.pdbx_seq_one_letter_code
_entity_poly.pdbx_strand_id
1 'polypeptide(L)'
;MAIGIALTVLVLGLMFASGLSQGKSAKRKYIVWGTTIILIITPFFLWIVSILFGINQGDGFAAVGLMMLLLPLFFLIGVVTLLIGIFKKDNMNKSI
;
A
#
# COMPACT_ATOMS: atom_id res chain seq x y z
N MET A 1 -1.55 22.28 -2.00
CA MET A 1 -1.21 22.04 -0.58
C MET A 1 -1.53 20.61 -0.14
N ALA A 2 -2.78 20.14 -0.24
CA ALA A 2 -3.17 18.80 0.23
C ALA A 2 -2.48 17.62 -0.49
N ILE A 3 -2.33 17.68 -1.83
CA ILE A 3 -1.59 16.64 -2.60
C ILE A 3 -0.13 16.54 -2.14
N GLY A 4 0.52 17.69 -1.84
CA GLY A 4 1.90 17.70 -1.36
C GLY A 4 2.06 16.98 -0.02
N ILE A 5 1.13 17.18 0.91
CA ILE A 5 1.12 16.48 2.20
C ILE A 5 0.92 14.97 1.99
N ALA A 6 -0.05 14.57 1.17
CA ALA A 6 -0.31 13.16 0.88
C ALA A 6 0.90 12.47 0.24
N LEU A 7 1.61 13.14 -0.68
CA LEU A 7 2.84 12.63 -1.28
C LEU A 7 3.95 12.47 -0.25
N THR A 8 4.14 13.46 0.64
CA THR A 8 5.14 13.37 1.71
C THR A 8 4.87 12.16 2.63
N VAL A 9 3.63 11.97 3.06
CA VAL A 9 3.24 10.83 3.90
C VAL A 9 3.47 9.50 3.15
N LEU A 10 3.08 9.43 1.87
CA LEU A 10 3.29 8.24 1.04
C LEU A 10 4.78 7.90 0.92
N VAL A 11 5.63 8.87 0.60
CA VAL A 11 7.09 8.67 0.47
C VAL A 11 7.69 8.21 1.80
N LEU A 12 7.37 8.89 2.91
CA LEU A 12 7.87 8.52 4.24
C LEU A 12 7.44 7.10 4.63
N GLY A 13 6.18 6.75 4.39
CA GLY A 13 5.67 5.40 4.66
C GLY A 13 6.38 4.32 3.85
N LEU A 14 6.66 4.58 2.56
CA LEU A 14 7.42 3.67 1.69
C LEU A 14 8.88 3.53 2.12
N MET A 15 9.52 4.63 2.53
CA MET A 15 10.88 4.61 3.07
C MET A 15 10.95 3.76 4.34
N PHE A 16 10.00 3.95 5.26
CA PHE A 16 9.92 3.18 6.50
C PHE A 16 9.68 1.68 6.24
N ALA A 17 8.75 1.35 5.34
CA ALA A 17 8.48 -0.02 4.92
C ALA A 17 9.72 -0.69 4.29
N SER A 18 10.45 0.06 3.48
CA SER A 18 11.70 -0.39 2.85
C SER A 18 12.76 -0.69 3.90
N GLY A 19 12.97 0.22 4.86
CA GLY A 19 13.91 0.01 5.98
C GLY A 19 13.55 -1.20 6.84
N LEU A 20 12.25 -1.40 7.13
CA LEU A 20 11.77 -2.59 7.83
C LEU A 20 11.88 -3.89 7.01
N SER A 21 12.03 -3.81 5.69
CA SER A 21 12.12 -4.99 4.82
C SER A 21 13.55 -5.44 4.53
N GLN A 22 14.53 -4.54 4.62
CA GLN A 22 15.92 -4.82 4.25
C GLN A 22 16.58 -5.87 5.17
N GLY A 23 17.21 -6.88 4.57
CA GLY A 23 17.91 -7.95 5.29
C GLY A 23 17.01 -8.90 6.10
N LYS A 24 15.68 -8.84 5.90
CA LYS A 24 14.72 -9.65 6.66
C LYS A 24 14.16 -10.81 5.86
N SER A 25 13.61 -11.80 6.58
CA SER A 25 12.97 -12.98 5.98
C SER A 25 11.82 -12.58 5.05
N ALA A 26 11.54 -13.43 4.06
CA ALA A 26 10.42 -13.22 3.14
C ALA A 26 9.11 -13.03 3.91
N LYS A 27 8.90 -13.80 4.99
CA LYS A 27 7.75 -13.67 5.90
C LYS A 27 7.58 -12.22 6.38
N ARG A 28 8.64 -11.63 6.96
CA ARG A 28 8.60 -10.25 7.46
C ARG A 28 8.33 -9.25 6.34
N LYS A 29 8.95 -9.44 5.16
CA LYS A 29 8.72 -8.57 3.99
C LYS A 29 7.24 -8.56 3.59
N TYR A 30 6.59 -9.72 3.49
CA TYR A 30 5.15 -9.80 3.17
C TYR A 30 4.27 -9.11 4.22
N ILE A 31 4.57 -9.28 5.51
CA ILE A 31 3.82 -8.61 6.59
C ILE A 31 3.96 -7.09 6.50
N VAL A 32 5.20 -6.60 6.32
CA VAL A 32 5.49 -5.17 6.22
C VAL A 32 4.79 -4.59 4.99
N TRP A 33 4.98 -5.18 3.81
CA TRP A 33 4.38 -4.67 2.58
C TRP A 33 2.85 -4.79 2.56
N GLY A 34 2.27 -5.87 3.07
CA GLY A 34 0.81 -5.98 3.20
C GLY A 34 0.23 -4.88 4.08
N THR A 35 0.83 -4.63 5.24
CA THR A 35 0.44 -3.53 6.14
C THR A 35 0.62 -2.15 5.48
N THR A 36 1.75 -1.93 4.79
CA THR A 36 2.00 -0.68 4.06
C THR A 36 1.01 -0.46 2.93
N ILE A 37 0.61 -1.51 2.21
CA ILE A 37 -0.41 -1.41 1.17
C ILE A 37 -1.73 -0.97 1.79
N ILE A 38 -2.16 -1.57 2.89
CA ILE A 38 -3.43 -1.26 3.56
C ILE A 38 -3.43 0.16 4.15
N LEU A 39 -2.40 0.51 4.92
CA LEU A 39 -2.42 1.73 5.75
C LEU A 39 -1.84 2.96 5.08
N ILE A 40 -0.98 2.79 4.07
CA ILE A 40 -0.28 3.90 3.43
C ILE A 40 -0.69 4.01 1.96
N ILE A 41 -0.49 2.97 1.16
CA ILE A 41 -0.76 3.06 -0.28
C ILE A 41 -2.26 3.24 -0.52
N THR A 42 -3.10 2.41 0.08
CA THR A 42 -4.56 2.44 -0.13
C THR A 42 -5.18 3.82 0.16
N PRO A 43 -4.96 4.48 1.32
CA PRO A 43 -5.56 5.79 1.56
C PRO A 43 -4.91 6.92 0.75
N PHE A 44 -3.57 6.95 0.62
CA PHE A 44 -2.89 8.13 0.06
C PHE A 44 -2.70 8.06 -1.46
N PHE A 45 -2.24 6.91 -1.99
CA PHE A 45 -2.01 6.77 -3.42
C PHE A 45 -3.32 6.82 -4.21
N LEU A 46 -4.35 6.11 -3.76
CA LEU A 46 -5.65 6.10 -4.44
C LEU A 46 -6.30 7.48 -4.42
N TRP A 47 -6.22 8.19 -3.30
CA TRP A 47 -6.77 9.54 -3.20
C TRP A 47 -6.07 10.47 -4.19
N ILE A 48 -4.74 10.45 -4.27
CA ILE A 48 -3.98 11.26 -5.24
C ILE A 48 -4.41 10.93 -6.67
N VAL A 49 -4.40 9.65 -7.06
CA VAL A 49 -4.75 9.22 -8.42
C VAL A 49 -6.19 9.61 -8.78
N SER A 50 -7.12 9.39 -7.86
CA SER A 50 -8.55 9.64 -8.08
C SER A 50 -8.85 11.13 -8.20
N ILE A 51 -8.25 11.96 -7.35
CA ILE A 51 -8.41 13.42 -7.43
C ILE A 51 -7.78 13.98 -8.70
N LEU A 52 -6.58 13.53 -9.07
CA LEU A 52 -5.95 13.95 -10.32
C LEU A 52 -6.80 13.57 -11.54
N PHE A 53 -7.40 12.38 -11.52
CA PHE A 53 -8.33 11.95 -12.56
C PHE A 53 -9.58 12.83 -12.61
N GLY A 54 -10.25 13.09 -11.48
CA GLY A 54 -11.43 13.97 -11.47
C GLY A 54 -11.12 15.40 -11.90
N ILE A 55 -9.95 15.94 -11.55
CA ILE A 55 -9.49 17.25 -12.05
C ILE A 55 -9.32 17.22 -13.57
N ASN A 56 -8.70 16.16 -14.12
CA ASN A 56 -8.52 16.00 -15.56
C ASN A 56 -9.87 15.93 -16.30
N GLN A 57 -10.86 15.24 -15.71
CA GLN A 57 -12.20 15.13 -16.26
C GLN A 57 -13.11 16.32 -15.96
N GLY A 58 -12.69 17.24 -15.10
CA GLY A 58 -13.52 18.35 -14.62
C GLY A 58 -14.75 17.91 -13.81
N ASP A 59 -14.77 16.67 -13.30
CA ASP A 59 -15.91 16.07 -12.61
C ASP A 59 -15.48 15.39 -11.30
N GLY A 60 -16.06 15.86 -10.19
CA GLY A 60 -15.84 15.29 -8.86
C GLY A 60 -16.42 13.88 -8.70
N PHE A 61 -17.48 13.53 -9.43
CA PHE A 61 -18.02 12.17 -9.40
C PHE A 61 -17.07 11.18 -10.05
N ALA A 62 -16.34 11.59 -11.10
CA ALA A 62 -15.30 10.77 -11.71
C ALA A 62 -14.17 10.43 -10.70
N ALA A 63 -13.78 11.39 -9.85
CA ALA A 63 -12.84 11.12 -8.76
C ALA A 63 -13.41 10.11 -7.75
N VAL A 64 -14.63 10.33 -7.27
CA VAL A 64 -15.24 9.43 -6.26
C VAL A 64 -15.45 8.03 -6.82
N GLY A 65 -15.94 7.92 -8.06
CA GLY A 65 -16.13 6.64 -8.75
C GLY A 65 -14.82 5.87 -8.89
N LEU A 66 -13.75 6.52 -9.33
CA LEU A 66 -12.44 5.87 -9.43
C LEU A 66 -11.91 5.43 -8.06
N MET A 67 -12.10 6.27 -7.03
CA MET A 67 -11.70 5.93 -5.66
C MET A 67 -12.45 4.71 -5.13
N MET A 68 -13.77 4.61 -5.38
CA MET A 68 -14.59 3.46 -4.99
C MET A 68 -14.19 2.17 -5.70
N LEU A 69 -13.69 2.23 -6.93
CA LEU A 69 -13.20 1.06 -7.66
C LEU A 69 -11.82 0.61 -7.18
N LEU A 70 -10.91 1.56 -6.95
CA LEU A 70 -9.54 1.24 -6.56
C LEU A 70 -9.45 0.80 -5.09
N LEU A 71 -10.29 1.33 -4.20
CA LEU A 71 -10.25 1.03 -2.76
C LEU A 71 -10.35 -0.47 -2.45
N PRO A 72 -11.40 -1.20 -2.88
CA PRO A 72 -11.50 -2.63 -2.61
C PRO A 72 -10.38 -3.42 -3.28
N LEU A 73 -9.92 -3.00 -4.47
CA LEU A 73 -8.85 -3.67 -5.20
C LEU A 73 -7.52 -3.62 -4.43
N PHE A 74 -7.06 -2.43 -4.06
CA PHE A 74 -5.80 -2.27 -3.32
C PHE A 74 -5.88 -2.81 -1.90
N PHE A 75 -7.04 -2.66 -1.24
CA PHE A 75 -7.26 -3.24 0.07
C PHE A 75 -7.14 -4.77 0.03
N LEU A 76 -7.75 -5.43 -0.97
CA LEU A 76 -7.67 -6.88 -1.13
C LEU A 76 -6.24 -7.33 -1.44
N ILE A 77 -5.50 -6.61 -2.30
CA ILE A 77 -4.08 -6.88 -2.57
C ILE A 77 -3.27 -6.80 -1.26
N GLY A 78 -3.51 -5.77 -0.45
CA GLY A 78 -2.86 -5.59 0.85
C GLY A 78 -3.16 -6.73 1.82
N VAL A 79 -4.43 -7.11 1.95
CA VAL A 79 -4.87 -8.23 2.81
C VAL A 79 -4.25 -9.54 2.34
N VAL A 80 -4.31 -9.87 1.05
CA VAL A 80 -3.70 -11.10 0.52
C VAL A 80 -2.19 -11.13 0.78
N THR A 81 -1.50 -10.01 0.52
CA THR A 81 -0.05 -9.88 0.79
C THR A 81 0.26 -10.09 2.28
N LEU A 82 -0.54 -9.51 3.17
CA LEU A 82 -0.40 -9.65 4.62
C LEU A 82 -0.65 -11.09 5.06
N LEU A 83 -1.71 -11.73 4.58
CA LEU A 83 -2.04 -13.12 4.91
C LEU A 83 -0.96 -14.09 4.45
N ILE A 84 -0.39 -13.90 3.25
CA ILE A 84 0.78 -14.65 2.79
C ILE A 84 1.90 -14.52 3.83
N GLY A 85 2.18 -13.31 4.31
CA GLY A 85 3.18 -13.08 5.35
C GLY A 85 2.87 -13.75 6.68
N ILE A 86 1.63 -13.67 7.15
CA ILE A 86 1.21 -14.27 8.43
C ILE A 86 1.35 -15.80 8.41
N PHE A 87 0.88 -16.44 7.33
CA PHE A 87 0.90 -17.90 7.22
C PHE A 87 2.21 -18.47 6.66
N LYS A 88 3.13 -17.63 6.21
CA LYS A 88 4.44 -18.09 5.75
C LYS A 88 5.22 -18.68 6.92
N LYS A 89 5.59 -19.95 6.79
CA LYS A 89 6.49 -20.62 7.73
C LYS A 89 7.86 -19.95 7.68
N ASP A 90 8.46 -19.79 8.85
CA ASP A 90 9.84 -19.36 8.92
C ASP A 90 10.70 -20.50 8.38
N ASN A 91 11.38 -20.24 7.26
CA ASN A 91 12.44 -21.12 6.79
C ASN A 91 13.62 -20.94 7.76
N MET A 92 13.51 -21.51 8.96
CA MET A 92 14.70 -21.82 9.73
C MET A 92 15.47 -22.80 8.86
N ASN A 93 16.61 -22.36 8.34
CA ASN A 93 17.57 -23.24 7.70
C ASN A 93 17.73 -24.46 8.60
N LYS A 94 17.25 -25.62 8.15
CA LYS A 94 17.82 -26.88 8.60
C LYS A 94 19.26 -26.85 8.08
N SER A 95 20.20 -26.35 8.87
CA SER A 95 21.58 -26.75 8.70
C SER A 95 21.60 -28.23 9.06
N ILE A 96 21.52 -29.06 8.03
CA ILE A 96 21.85 -30.48 8.10
C ILE A 96 23.38 -30.56 8.19
#